data_AF-A0A967DH42-F1
#
_entry.id   AF-A0A967DH42-F1
#
_cell.length_a   1.000
_cell.length_b   1.000
_cell.length_c   1.000
_cell.angle_alpha   90.00
_cell.angle_beta   90.00
_cell.angle_gamma   90.00
#
_symmetry.space_group_name_H-M   'P 1'
#
loop_
_entity.id
_entity.type
_entity.pdbx_description
1 polymer ?
#
loop_
_entity_poly.entity_id
_entity_poly.type
_entity_poly.pdbx_seq_one_letter_code
_entity_poly.pdbx_strand_id
1 'polypeptide(L)'
;PSMLKLDFGGVFPPSVKCLYSYWHGYLVRKEWSDFKVQLAAAGGEFIECHTSGHIFAEDIVKFVTEVNPKWVVPIHTTSPVLFGQHFSNVLFPKDGERVDI
;
A
#
# COMPACT_ATOMS: atom_id res chain seq x y z
N PRO A 1 8.55 13.38 -7.84
CA PRO A 1 7.48 12.47 -8.32
C PRO A 1 6.94 12.78 -9.72
N SER A 2 7.24 13.94 -10.30
CA SER A 2 6.82 14.31 -11.65
C SER A 2 8.00 14.77 -12.50
N MET A 3 7.82 14.69 -13.81
CA MET A 3 8.73 15.25 -14.82
C MET A 3 8.50 16.76 -15.00
N LEU A 4 7.85 17.43 -14.03
CA LEU A 4 7.42 18.83 -14.11
C LEU A 4 8.53 19.78 -14.57
N LYS A 5 9.76 19.58 -14.07
CA LYS A 5 10.91 20.40 -14.47
C LYS A 5 11.28 20.22 -15.94
N LEU A 6 11.18 19.00 -16.46
CA LEU A 6 11.56 18.66 -17.83
C LEU A 6 10.45 19.02 -18.83
N ASP A 7 9.21 18.70 -18.50
CA ASP A 7 8.08 18.81 -19.43
C ASP A 7 7.44 20.21 -19.42
N PHE A 8 7.54 20.95 -18.31
CA PHE A 8 6.82 22.21 -18.11
C PHE A 8 7.68 23.31 -17.47
N GLY A 9 9.01 23.20 -17.51
CA GLY A 9 9.92 24.23 -16.98
C GLY A 9 9.78 24.47 -15.47
N GLY A 10 9.18 23.53 -14.73
CA GLY A 10 9.03 23.60 -13.28
C GLY A 10 7.71 24.22 -12.79
N VAL A 11 6.78 24.57 -13.68
CA VAL A 11 5.49 25.17 -13.32
C VAL A 11 4.36 24.38 -13.98
N PHE A 12 3.29 24.06 -13.25
CA PHE A 12 2.14 23.40 -13.85
C PHE A 12 1.37 24.36 -14.76
N PRO A 13 0.86 23.87 -15.92
CA PRO A 13 -0.13 24.63 -16.65
C PRO A 13 -1.43 24.79 -15.83
N PRO A 14 -2.30 25.76 -16.16
CA PRO A 14 -3.59 25.90 -15.51
C PRO A 14 -4.47 24.64 -15.66
N SER A 15 -5.33 24.39 -14.68
CA SER A 15 -6.37 23.35 -14.74
C SER A 15 -5.84 21.92 -14.92
N VAL A 16 -4.69 21.60 -14.32
CA VAL A 16 -4.10 20.25 -14.33
C VAL A 16 -4.87 19.31 -13.42
N LYS A 17 -5.11 18.08 -13.88
CA LYS A 17 -5.63 16.99 -13.05
C LYS A 17 -4.54 15.92 -12.89
N CYS A 18 -4.13 15.66 -11.65
CA CYS A 18 -3.19 14.61 -11.31
C CYS A 18 -3.95 13.38 -10.82
N LEU A 19 -3.77 12.25 -11.50
CA LEU A 19 -4.26 10.94 -11.05
C LEU A 19 -3.13 10.21 -10.33
N TYR A 20 -3.32 9.96 -9.04
CA TYR A 20 -2.36 9.31 -8.17
C TYR A 20 -2.81 7.88 -7.87
N SER A 21 -2.17 6.90 -8.51
CA SER A 21 -2.52 5.47 -8.36
C SER A 21 -1.58 4.69 -7.43
N TYR A 22 -0.62 5.36 -6.80
CA TYR A 22 0.27 4.75 -5.81
C TYR A 22 -0.41 4.65 -4.44
N TRP A 23 0.17 3.85 -3.54
CA TRP A 23 -0.34 3.72 -2.18
C TRP A 23 -0.34 5.06 -1.44
N HIS A 24 -1.49 5.44 -0.85
CA HIS A 24 -1.68 6.68 -0.09
C HIS A 24 -0.58 6.92 0.96
N GLY A 25 -0.08 5.85 1.59
CA GLY A 25 0.96 5.95 2.61
C GLY A 25 2.27 6.60 2.12
N TYR A 26 2.54 6.65 0.82
CA TYR A 26 3.69 7.37 0.29
C TYR A 26 3.52 8.88 0.26
N LEU A 27 2.30 9.40 0.40
CA LEU A 27 2.03 10.85 0.43
C LEU A 27 2.62 11.55 1.66
N VAL A 28 3.08 10.80 2.67
CA VAL A 28 3.82 11.32 3.82
C VAL A 28 5.21 11.87 3.43
N ARG A 29 5.75 11.48 2.28
CA ARG A 29 7.07 11.93 1.84
C ARG A 29 7.00 13.38 1.37
N LYS A 30 8.03 14.17 1.69
CA LYS A 30 8.09 15.62 1.43
C LYS A 30 7.88 15.98 -0.05
N GLU A 31 8.34 15.15 -0.96
CA GLU A 31 8.23 15.43 -2.40
C GLU A 31 6.77 15.47 -2.86
N TRP A 32 5.86 14.74 -2.19
CA TRP A 32 4.44 14.74 -2.50
C TRP A 32 3.72 15.93 -1.87
N SER A 33 4.12 16.39 -0.68
CA SER A 33 3.59 17.63 -0.12
C SER A 33 3.98 18.84 -0.98
N ASP A 34 5.25 18.92 -1.40
CA ASP A 34 5.74 20.00 -2.26
C ASP A 34 5.01 19.99 -3.61
N PHE A 35 4.81 18.79 -4.20
CA PHE A 35 4.05 18.61 -5.43
C PHE A 35 2.60 19.09 -5.30
N LYS A 36 1.90 18.75 -4.20
CA LYS A 36 0.52 19.20 -3.95
C LYS A 36 0.41 20.71 -3.82
N VAL A 37 1.40 21.37 -3.19
CA VAL A 37 1.48 22.85 -3.11
C VAL A 37 1.62 23.47 -4.50
N GLN A 38 2.53 22.94 -5.33
CA GLN A 38 2.73 23.44 -6.70
C GLN A 38 1.49 23.23 -7.57
N LEU A 39 0.83 22.08 -7.45
CA LEU A 39 -0.38 21.77 -8.18
C LEU A 39 -1.54 22.69 -7.79
N ALA A 40 -1.72 22.92 -6.48
CA ALA A 40 -2.75 23.84 -5.97
C ALA A 40 -2.51 25.29 -6.42
N ALA A 41 -1.26 25.74 -6.46
CA ALA A 41 -0.89 27.07 -6.96
C ALA A 41 -1.28 27.29 -8.44
N ALA A 42 -1.39 26.22 -9.23
CA ALA A 42 -1.86 26.25 -10.61
C ALA A 42 -3.38 26.01 -10.76
N GLY A 43 -4.12 25.96 -9.65
CA GLY A 43 -5.56 25.62 -9.66
C GLY A 43 -5.84 24.18 -10.08
N GLY A 44 -4.88 23.27 -9.88
CA GLY A 44 -4.98 21.87 -10.25
C GLY A 44 -5.69 21.01 -9.21
N GLU A 45 -6.14 19.83 -9.64
CA GLU A 45 -6.85 18.84 -8.85
C GLU A 45 -5.98 17.60 -8.63
N PHE A 46 -5.96 17.07 -7.41
CA PHE A 46 -5.27 15.83 -7.06
C PHE A 46 -6.29 14.75 -6.71
N ILE A 47 -6.33 13.68 -7.50
CA ILE A 47 -7.27 12.56 -7.31
C ILE A 47 -6.48 11.31 -6.98
N GLU A 48 -6.82 10.70 -5.84
CA GLU A 48 -6.28 9.40 -5.47
C GLU A 48 -7.14 8.30 -6.10
N CYS A 49 -6.51 7.46 -6.92
CA CYS A 49 -7.14 6.37 -7.66
C CYS A 49 -6.31 5.08 -7.50
N HIS A 50 -5.91 4.80 -6.27
CA HIS A 50 -5.18 3.59 -5.93
C HIS A 50 -6.14 2.42 -5.73
N THR A 51 -5.77 1.26 -6.27
CA THR A 51 -6.41 -0.03 -5.96
C THR A 51 -5.35 -0.94 -5.38
N SER A 52 -5.66 -1.58 -4.24
CA SER A 52 -4.74 -2.51 -3.57
C SER A 52 -4.41 -3.69 -4.49
N GLY A 53 -3.13 -4.08 -4.51
CA GLY A 53 -2.69 -5.34 -5.14
C GLY A 53 -2.77 -6.55 -4.20
N HIS A 54 -3.13 -6.35 -2.92
CA HIS A 54 -3.27 -7.41 -1.93
C HIS A 54 -4.73 -7.85 -1.79
N ILE A 55 -4.92 -9.15 -1.59
CA ILE A 55 -6.17 -9.81 -1.23
C ILE A 55 -6.78 -9.22 0.05
N PHE A 56 -8.11 -9.15 0.14
CA PHE A 56 -8.80 -8.68 1.33
C PHE A 56 -8.70 -9.68 2.49
N ALA A 57 -8.81 -9.19 3.74
CA ALA A 57 -8.70 -10.03 4.93
C ALA A 57 -9.72 -11.19 4.95
N GLU A 58 -10.96 -10.92 4.55
CA GLU A 58 -12.03 -11.92 4.47
C GLU A 58 -11.72 -13.01 3.45
N ASP A 59 -11.16 -12.62 2.30
CA ASP A 59 -10.75 -13.54 1.25
C ASP A 59 -9.51 -14.37 1.65
N ILE A 60 -8.59 -13.80 2.42
CA ILE A 60 -7.49 -14.57 3.05
C ILE A 60 -8.08 -15.65 3.96
N VAL A 61 -9.04 -15.29 4.81
CA VAL A 61 -9.64 -16.23 5.76
C VAL A 61 -10.33 -17.37 5.02
N LYS A 62 -11.09 -17.03 3.97
CA LYS A 62 -11.73 -18.00 3.09
C LYS A 62 -10.72 -18.91 2.41
N PHE A 63 -9.69 -18.34 1.79
CA PHE A 63 -8.64 -19.08 1.09
C PHE A 63 -7.93 -20.09 2.00
N VAL A 64 -7.49 -19.65 3.18
CA VAL A 64 -6.78 -20.53 4.13
C VAL A 64 -7.71 -21.64 4.66
N THR A 65 -8.98 -21.33 4.92
CA THR A 65 -9.98 -22.32 5.32
C THR A 65 -10.18 -23.39 4.24
N GLU A 66 -10.29 -22.99 2.97
CA GLU A 66 -10.49 -23.90 1.84
C GLU A 66 -9.24 -24.76 1.56
N VAL A 67 -8.05 -24.20 1.73
CA VAL A 67 -6.78 -24.95 1.62
C VAL A 67 -6.59 -25.94 2.77
N ASN A 68 -7.13 -25.64 3.96
CA ASN A 68 -7.02 -26.44 5.19
C ASN A 68 -5.57 -26.91 5.49
N PRO A 69 -4.60 -25.98 5.60
CA PRO A 69 -3.21 -26.35 5.82
C PRO A 69 -2.98 -26.87 7.24
N LYS A 70 -1.95 -27.71 7.42
CA LYS A 70 -1.50 -28.17 8.76
C LYS A 70 -1.04 -26.99 9.64
N TRP A 71 -0.38 -26.00 9.05
CA TRP A 71 0.12 -24.79 9.73
C TRP A 71 -0.06 -23.55 8.87
N VAL A 72 -0.32 -22.40 9.50
CA VAL A 72 -0.38 -21.09 8.86
C VAL A 72 0.80 -20.25 9.35
N VAL A 73 1.60 -19.71 8.43
CA VAL A 73 2.73 -18.82 8.74
C VAL A 73 2.50 -17.47 8.06
N PRO A 74 1.96 -16.46 8.76
CA PRO A 74 1.73 -15.15 8.17
C PRO A 74 3.05 -14.42 7.94
N ILE A 75 3.39 -14.20 6.67
CA ILE A 75 4.55 -13.41 6.24
C ILE A 75 4.07 -12.16 5.50
N HIS A 76 4.97 -11.17 5.32
CA HIS A 76 4.67 -9.92 4.59
C HIS A 76 3.44 -9.17 5.15
N THR A 77 3.29 -9.17 6.48
CA THR A 77 2.27 -8.42 7.20
C THR A 77 2.90 -7.79 8.44
N THR A 78 2.44 -6.61 8.82
CA THR A 78 2.84 -5.94 10.07
C THR A 78 2.00 -6.40 11.26
N SER A 79 0.94 -7.17 11.01
CA SER A 79 -0.02 -7.63 12.04
C SER A 79 -0.25 -9.13 11.95
N PRO A 80 0.81 -9.98 12.04
CA PRO A 80 0.66 -11.42 11.92
C PRO A 80 -0.26 -12.00 13.00
N VAL A 81 -0.25 -11.41 14.20
CA VAL A 81 -1.04 -11.85 15.38
C VAL A 81 -2.55 -11.89 15.08
N LEU A 82 -3.07 -11.08 14.15
CA LEU A 82 -4.49 -11.09 13.78
C LEU A 82 -4.93 -12.43 13.18
N PHE A 83 -4.03 -13.19 12.56
CA PHE A 83 -4.35 -14.52 12.04
C PHE A 83 -4.75 -15.49 13.15
N GLY A 84 -4.21 -15.33 14.37
CA GLY A 84 -4.57 -16.14 15.53
C GLY A 84 -6.02 -15.95 16.01
N GLN A 85 -6.72 -14.91 15.53
CA GLN A 85 -8.15 -14.71 15.79
C GLN A 85 -9.03 -15.59 14.89
N HIS A 86 -8.48 -16.06 13.76
CA HIS A 86 -9.20 -16.85 12.76
C HIS A 86 -8.75 -18.32 12.71
N PHE A 87 -7.51 -18.60 13.09
CA PHE A 87 -6.91 -19.94 12.99
C PHE A 87 -6.20 -20.31 14.29
N SER A 88 -6.33 -21.57 14.71
CA SER A 88 -5.68 -22.09 15.92
C SER A 88 -4.26 -22.63 15.65
N ASN A 89 -3.92 -22.91 14.39
CA ASN A 89 -2.66 -23.51 13.95
C ASN A 89 -1.72 -22.49 13.29
N VAL A 90 -1.56 -21.33 13.93
CA VAL A 90 -0.71 -20.23 13.43
C VAL A 90 0.64 -20.23 14.12
N LEU A 91 1.71 -20.07 13.33
CA LEU A 91 3.07 -19.87 13.83
C LEU A 91 3.50 -18.42 13.59
N PHE A 92 4.24 -17.86 14.54
CA PHE A 92 4.72 -16.47 14.51
C PHE A 92 6.25 -16.40 14.56
N PRO A 93 6.97 -16.98 13.59
CA PRO A 93 8.42 -16.93 13.57
C PRO A 93 8.91 -15.49 13.43
N LYS A 94 10.00 -15.18 14.10
CA LYS A 94 10.73 -13.91 13.94
C LYS A 94 11.68 -13.98 12.75
N ASP A 95 12.15 -12.83 12.30
CA ASP A 95 13.16 -12.75 11.25
C ASP A 95 14.40 -13.57 11.62
N GLY A 96 14.77 -14.51 10.74
CA GLY A 96 15.89 -15.43 10.94
C GLY A 96 15.59 -16.66 11.81
N GLU A 97 14.37 -16.80 12.35
CA GLU A 97 13.96 -17.97 13.12
C GLU A 97 13.70 -19.18 12.23
N ARG A 98 14.30 -20.32 12.58
CA ARG A 98 14.04 -21.60 11.92
C ARG A 98 12.83 -22.28 12.55
N VAL A 99 11.91 -22.74 11.71
CA VAL A 99 10.74 -23.53 12.11
C VAL A 99 10.92 -24.96 11.61
N ASP A 100 10.81 -25.94 12.51
CA ASP A 100 10.82 -27.37 12.18
C ASP A 100 9.37 -27.91 12.31
N ILE A 101 8.78 -28.42 11.20
CA ILE A 101 7.33 -28.71 11.04
C ILE A 101 7.00 -30.05 10.39
#